data_AF-A0A2N2JF20-F1
#
_entry.id   AF-A0A2N2JF20-F1
#
_cell.length_a   1.000
_cell.length_b   1.000
_cell.length_c   1.000
_cell.angle_alpha   90.00
_cell.angle_beta   90.00
_cell.angle_gamma   90.00
#
_symmetry.space_group_name_H-M   'P 1'
#
loop_
_entity.id
_entity.type
_entity.pdbx_description
1 polymer ?
#
loop_
_entity_poly.entity_id
_entity_poly.type
_entity_poly.pdbx_seq_one_letter_code
_entity_poly.pdbx_strand_id
1 'polypeptide(L)'
;MRPDPRRDEGATTYRLCRLRHATLHPGATLWTPGVGGGNLGVGAAEALDDVGIGGELVVGFQIRAREPVHPQAVLARIEEVRPFPPEWDPEGLGAAQRYLLVGVARVELDRDTITHKRIPTVTGVALPPRDEELEPPTEALVAQLAALAAADNHWPQHWLDAFELLPNAPLGQWATSLGWRLSADERIALFDHPERIGPAVQSNLDSLQVGLDPTRRREAVRVQALTRRTTVMPDRTMRVTADAEGWALFHPADLSPDPDLAVVPTDITAHLALGDLVCVQEEVERAVRVRLTGGDLTEDEEPLRGQSVTFRLDVRHGRLFLGPGGLATGNQFDDKVEYADPAQWVDVPNGLFAAVVTAVGGGEGGERAYVVQLSEVDELATVPAPAAVPEL
;
A
#
# COMPACT_ATOMS: atom_id res chain seq x y z
N MET A 1 21.19 35.61 8.19
CA MET A 1 20.85 35.61 6.76
C MET A 1 20.12 36.92 6.49
N ARG A 2 20.68 37.83 5.66
CA ARG A 2 20.00 39.10 5.35
C ARG A 2 18.92 38.82 4.29
N PRO A 3 17.69 39.33 4.44
CA PRO A 3 16.66 39.17 3.41
C PRO A 3 17.14 39.86 2.12
N ASP A 4 17.02 39.15 1.00
CA ASP A 4 17.35 39.68 -0.32
C ASP A 4 16.27 40.69 -0.72
N PRO A 5 16.57 42.00 -0.83
CA PRO A 5 15.57 43.06 -1.02
C PRO A 5 14.95 43.10 -2.43
N ARG A 6 15.16 42.06 -3.25
CA ARG A 6 14.63 41.97 -4.63
C ARG A 6 13.37 41.11 -4.78
N ARG A 7 12.80 40.56 -3.70
CA ARG A 7 11.63 39.66 -3.76
C ARG A 7 10.26 40.36 -3.81
N ASP A 8 10.17 41.67 -3.61
CA ASP A 8 8.87 42.34 -3.45
C ASP A 8 8.18 42.79 -4.75
N GLU A 9 8.87 42.78 -5.89
CA GLU A 9 8.25 43.09 -7.19
C GLU A 9 7.44 41.88 -7.71
N GLY A 10 6.11 41.91 -7.51
CA GLY A 10 5.17 40.93 -8.08
C GLY A 10 4.50 39.99 -7.06
N ALA A 11 4.78 40.15 -5.76
CA ALA A 11 4.15 39.38 -4.71
C ALA A 11 2.67 39.78 -4.52
N THR A 12 1.77 38.80 -4.53
CA THR A 12 0.32 38.99 -4.34
C THR A 12 -0.16 38.21 -3.11
N THR A 13 -1.08 38.80 -2.34
CA THR A 13 -1.70 38.12 -1.20
C THR A 13 -2.95 37.38 -1.65
N TYR A 14 -3.00 36.08 -1.41
CA TYR A 14 -4.10 35.19 -1.77
C TYR A 14 -4.80 34.62 -0.53
N ARG A 15 -6.06 34.21 -0.70
CA ARG A 15 -6.68 33.24 0.23
C ARG A 15 -6.00 31.90 0.08
N LEU A 16 -5.84 31.18 1.18
CA LEU A 16 -5.14 29.89 1.22
C LEU A 16 -6.11 28.74 1.49
N CYS A 17 -6.33 27.87 0.51
CA CYS A 17 -6.93 26.57 0.74
C CYS A 17 -5.81 25.56 1.01
N ARG A 18 -5.79 25.00 2.23
CA ARG A 18 -4.85 23.93 2.58
C ARG A 18 -5.47 22.59 2.21
N LEU A 19 -4.86 21.89 1.27
CA LEU A 19 -5.28 20.57 0.80
C LEU A 19 -4.42 19.50 1.45
N ARG A 20 -5.05 18.45 1.98
CA ARG A 20 -4.36 17.28 2.56
C ARG A 20 -4.62 16.05 1.71
N HIS A 21 -3.59 15.23 1.53
CA HIS A 21 -3.67 13.95 0.82
C HIS A 21 -4.04 14.04 -0.67
N ALA A 22 -3.95 15.22 -1.27
CA ALA A 22 -4.15 15.42 -2.70
C ALA A 22 -3.23 16.54 -3.21
N THR A 23 -3.01 16.55 -4.52
CA THR A 23 -2.27 17.59 -5.24
C THR A 23 -3.08 18.04 -6.45
N LEU A 24 -3.03 19.34 -6.73
CA LEU A 24 -3.64 19.94 -7.92
C LEU A 24 -2.51 20.42 -8.82
N HIS A 25 -2.54 20.03 -10.09
CA HIS A 25 -1.60 20.53 -11.10
C HIS A 25 -2.26 21.64 -11.95
N PRO A 26 -1.49 22.58 -12.52
CA PRO A 26 -2.01 23.53 -13.51
C PRO A 26 -2.70 22.81 -14.67
N GLY A 27 -3.81 23.34 -15.15
CA GLY A 27 -4.65 22.73 -16.19
C GLY A 27 -5.50 21.55 -15.72
N ALA A 28 -5.25 21.01 -14.52
CA ALA A 28 -6.06 19.94 -13.95
C ALA A 28 -7.27 20.49 -13.20
N THR A 29 -8.25 19.62 -13.02
CA THR A 29 -9.47 19.83 -12.26
C THR A 29 -9.52 18.88 -11.07
N LEU A 30 -10.08 19.35 -9.95
CA LEU A 30 -10.17 18.58 -8.73
C LEU A 30 -11.43 18.95 -7.94
N TRP A 31 -12.27 17.96 -7.67
CA TRP A 31 -13.34 18.09 -6.68
C TRP A 31 -12.78 17.94 -5.27
N THR A 32 -12.95 18.94 -4.41
CA THR A 32 -12.52 18.89 -3.00
C THR A 32 -13.62 19.40 -2.04
N PRO A 33 -13.73 18.87 -0.81
CA PRO A 33 -13.11 17.62 -0.37
C PRO A 33 -13.80 16.40 -1.02
N GLY A 34 -13.14 15.26 -0.98
CA GLY A 34 -13.71 13.99 -1.47
C GLY A 34 -12.69 12.94 -1.87
N VAL A 35 -13.19 11.85 -2.45
CA VAL A 35 -12.36 10.78 -3.05
C VAL A 35 -11.44 11.40 -4.10
N GLY A 36 -10.12 11.26 -3.94
CA GLY A 36 -9.11 11.91 -4.80
C GLY A 36 -8.89 13.40 -4.50
N GLY A 37 -9.92 14.10 -4.01
CA GLY A 37 -9.92 15.51 -3.64
C GLY A 37 -9.11 15.89 -2.41
N GLY A 38 -8.88 14.91 -1.52
CA GLY A 38 -8.23 15.16 -0.24
C GLY A 38 -9.14 15.85 0.77
N ASN A 39 -8.61 16.05 1.98
CA ASN A 39 -9.32 16.70 3.08
C ASN A 39 -8.90 18.16 3.20
N LEU A 40 -9.82 19.00 3.65
CA LEU A 40 -9.53 20.41 3.88
C LEU A 40 -8.80 20.62 5.22
N GLY A 41 -7.76 21.44 5.17
CA GLY A 41 -7.08 21.93 6.36
C GLY A 41 -7.86 23.04 7.06
N VAL A 42 -7.41 23.42 8.26
CA VAL A 42 -8.06 24.47 9.07
C VAL A 42 -8.16 25.78 8.29
N GLY A 43 -9.38 26.33 8.22
CA GLY A 43 -9.70 27.60 7.55
C GLY A 43 -9.88 27.49 6.03
N ALA A 44 -9.68 26.32 5.42
CA ALA A 44 -9.73 26.16 3.97
C ALA A 44 -11.16 26.26 3.43
N ALA A 45 -12.16 25.73 4.13
CA ALA A 45 -13.56 25.88 3.72
C ALA A 45 -14.01 27.34 3.77
N GLU A 46 -13.66 28.07 4.83
CA GLU A 46 -13.97 29.50 4.92
C GLU A 46 -13.26 30.32 3.84
N ALA A 47 -12.05 29.92 3.43
CA ALA A 47 -11.36 30.54 2.30
C ALA A 47 -12.07 30.26 0.97
N LEU A 48 -12.57 29.04 0.76
CA LEU A 48 -13.34 28.68 -0.44
C LEU A 48 -14.68 29.41 -0.49
N ASP A 49 -15.39 29.49 0.63
CA ASP A 49 -16.68 30.19 0.74
C ASP A 49 -16.54 31.72 0.58
N ASP A 50 -15.47 32.32 1.12
CA ASP A 50 -15.17 33.76 0.98
C ASP A 50 -14.90 34.14 -0.48
N VAL A 51 -14.25 33.26 -1.24
CA VAL A 51 -13.88 33.49 -2.63
C VAL A 51 -15.04 33.22 -3.58
N GLY A 52 -15.78 32.13 -3.37
CA GLY A 52 -16.95 31.76 -4.17
C GLY A 52 -16.66 31.37 -5.62
N ILE A 53 -17.71 31.01 -6.36
CA ILE A 53 -17.62 30.60 -7.78
C ILE A 53 -17.04 31.74 -8.63
N GLY A 54 -16.10 31.41 -9.50
CA GLY A 54 -15.37 32.33 -10.38
C GLY A 54 -14.18 33.02 -9.71
N GLY A 55 -14.08 32.97 -8.38
CA GLY A 55 -12.98 33.55 -7.64
C GLY A 55 -11.71 32.68 -7.65
N GLU A 56 -10.58 33.30 -7.37
CA GLU A 56 -9.27 32.66 -7.35
C GLU A 56 -8.68 32.60 -5.93
N LEU A 57 -7.97 31.51 -5.64
CA LEU A 57 -7.26 31.30 -4.40
C LEU A 57 -6.03 30.43 -4.62
N VAL A 58 -5.15 30.35 -3.62
CA VAL A 58 -4.00 29.44 -3.68
C VAL A 58 -4.29 28.16 -2.92
N VAL A 59 -4.10 27.03 -3.59
CA VAL A 59 -4.20 25.67 -3.06
C VAL A 59 -2.81 25.21 -2.64
N GLY A 60 -2.54 25.23 -1.33
CA GLY A 60 -1.29 24.76 -0.75
C GLY A 60 -1.40 23.33 -0.24
N PHE A 61 -0.34 22.53 -0.42
CA PHE A 61 -0.34 21.11 -0.07
C PHE A 61 0.26 20.85 1.31
N GLN A 62 -0.38 19.97 2.08
CA GLN A 62 0.10 19.48 3.37
C GLN A 62 0.04 17.96 3.41
N ILE A 63 1.15 17.31 3.78
CA ILE A 63 1.18 15.85 3.95
C ILE A 63 0.43 15.46 5.24
N ARG A 64 0.62 16.21 6.33
CA ARG A 64 -0.05 16.00 7.63
C ARG A 64 -0.53 17.30 8.25
N ALA A 65 -1.47 17.20 9.19
CA ALA A 65 -2.11 18.36 9.82
C ALA A 65 -1.14 19.33 10.53
N ARG A 66 -0.01 18.82 11.04
CA ARG A 66 1.01 19.61 11.77
C ARG A 66 2.22 19.97 10.93
N GLU A 67 2.25 19.54 9.67
CA GLU A 67 3.38 19.82 8.80
C GLU A 67 3.21 21.16 8.08
N PRO A 68 4.32 21.86 7.79
CA PRO A 68 4.26 23.11 7.06
C PRO A 68 3.65 22.90 5.67
N VAL A 69 2.99 23.93 5.15
CA VAL A 69 2.56 23.94 3.75
C VAL A 69 3.78 23.85 2.85
N HIS A 70 3.66 23.09 1.77
CA HIS A 70 4.68 22.98 0.73
C HIS A 70 5.07 24.39 0.21
N PRO A 71 6.36 24.68 -0.05
CA PRO A 71 6.81 26.01 -0.51
C PRO A 71 6.24 26.41 -1.88
N GLN A 72 5.78 25.45 -2.67
CA GLN A 72 5.03 25.69 -3.90
C GLN A 72 3.59 25.23 -3.77
N ALA A 73 2.70 25.95 -4.44
CA ALA A 73 1.26 25.75 -4.44
C ALA A 73 0.70 26.00 -5.85
N VAL A 74 -0.63 25.90 -6.01
CA VAL A 74 -1.31 26.21 -7.27
C VAL A 74 -2.37 27.28 -7.07
N LEU A 75 -2.30 28.36 -7.85
CA LEU A 75 -3.40 29.28 -8.04
C LEU A 75 -4.53 28.52 -8.73
N ALA A 76 -5.71 28.51 -8.15
CA ALA A 76 -6.86 27.79 -8.66
C ALA A 76 -8.10 28.68 -8.68
N ARG A 77 -8.98 28.43 -9.65
CA ARG A 77 -10.29 29.04 -9.77
C ARG A 77 -11.37 28.05 -9.33
N ILE A 78 -12.41 28.52 -8.66
CA ILE A 78 -13.59 27.72 -8.33
C ILE A 78 -14.55 27.78 -9.52
N GLU A 79 -14.76 26.67 -10.22
CA GLU A 79 -15.73 26.61 -11.33
C GLU A 79 -17.14 26.27 -10.84
N GLU A 80 -17.24 25.36 -9.87
CA GLU A 80 -18.52 24.82 -9.45
C GLU A 80 -18.54 24.51 -7.96
N VAL A 81 -19.71 24.62 -7.35
CA VAL A 81 -19.99 24.22 -5.97
C VAL A 81 -21.21 23.33 -5.94
N ARG A 82 -21.12 22.18 -5.27
CA ARG A 82 -22.22 21.20 -5.15
C ARG A 82 -22.36 20.71 -3.71
N PRO A 83 -23.57 20.38 -3.25
CA PRO A 83 -23.72 19.62 -2.01
C PRO A 83 -23.01 18.27 -2.12
N PHE A 84 -22.67 17.69 -0.97
CA PHE A 84 -22.20 16.30 -0.95
C PHE A 84 -23.30 15.35 -1.48
N PRO A 85 -22.91 14.25 -2.15
CA PRO A 85 -23.86 13.18 -2.45
C PRO A 85 -24.56 12.69 -1.17
N PRO A 86 -25.85 12.35 -1.20
CA PRO A 86 -26.60 11.89 -0.03
C PRO A 86 -25.98 10.69 0.70
N GLU A 87 -25.23 9.86 -0.03
CA GLU A 87 -24.57 8.66 0.47
C GLU A 87 -23.19 8.92 1.09
N TRP A 88 -22.68 10.15 1.06
CA TRP A 88 -21.42 10.52 1.69
C TRP A 88 -21.66 11.06 3.10
N ASP A 89 -20.84 10.63 4.05
CA ASP A 89 -20.73 11.27 5.36
C ASP A 89 -19.71 12.43 5.25
N PRO A 90 -20.16 13.71 5.33
CA PRO A 90 -19.26 14.84 5.26
C PRO A 90 -18.48 15.08 6.56
N GLU A 91 -18.79 14.34 7.63
CA GLU A 91 -18.11 14.49 8.92
C GLU A 91 -16.59 14.23 8.76
N GLY A 92 -15.79 15.20 9.19
CA GLY A 92 -14.33 15.13 9.09
C GLY A 92 -13.72 15.57 7.75
N LEU A 93 -14.53 15.85 6.71
CA LEU A 93 -14.01 16.36 5.43
C LEU A 93 -13.65 17.87 5.47
N GLY A 94 -14.15 18.58 6.48
CA GLY A 94 -13.78 19.96 6.77
C GLY A 94 -14.56 21.02 5.97
N ALA A 95 -15.62 20.66 5.24
CA ALA A 95 -16.54 21.57 4.57
C ALA A 95 -17.98 21.05 4.60
N ALA A 96 -18.95 21.93 4.30
CA ALA A 96 -20.37 21.60 4.15
C ALA A 96 -20.77 21.26 2.70
N GLN A 97 -19.88 21.53 1.73
CA GLN A 97 -20.09 21.33 0.30
C GLN A 97 -18.78 20.97 -0.40
N ARG A 98 -18.88 20.58 -1.68
CA ARG A 98 -17.75 20.26 -2.56
C ARG A 98 -17.54 21.38 -3.56
N TYR A 99 -16.29 21.59 -3.94
CA TYR A 99 -15.83 22.65 -4.85
C TYR A 99 -15.05 21.99 -5.99
N LEU A 100 -15.38 22.34 -7.22
CA LEU A 100 -14.59 22.00 -8.40
C LEU A 100 -13.53 23.09 -8.60
N LEU A 101 -12.29 22.74 -8.31
CA LEU A 101 -11.14 23.62 -8.50
C LEU A 101 -10.51 23.34 -9.85
N VAL A 102 -10.10 24.40 -10.55
CA VAL A 102 -9.30 24.33 -11.77
C VAL A 102 -7.96 24.98 -11.53
N GLY A 103 -6.88 24.23 -11.68
CA GLY A 103 -5.52 24.72 -11.54
C GLY A 103 -5.17 25.68 -12.67
N VAL A 104 -4.70 26.88 -12.32
CA VAL A 104 -4.37 27.95 -13.26
C VAL A 104 -2.85 28.05 -13.45
N ALA A 105 -2.11 28.23 -12.35
CA ALA A 105 -0.66 28.43 -12.40
C ALA A 105 0.00 27.98 -11.10
N ARG A 106 1.29 27.64 -11.15
CA ARG A 106 2.09 27.41 -9.94
C ARG A 106 2.38 28.73 -9.23
N VAL A 107 2.53 28.67 -7.91
CA VAL A 107 2.85 29.83 -7.07
C VAL A 107 3.95 29.43 -6.08
N GLU A 108 5.02 30.21 -6.00
CA GLU A 108 5.99 30.14 -4.90
C GLU A 108 5.45 30.91 -3.70
N LEU A 109 5.33 30.24 -2.55
CA LEU A 109 4.77 30.81 -1.32
C LEU A 109 5.85 31.42 -0.44
N ASP A 110 5.58 32.62 0.09
CA ASP A 110 6.25 33.11 1.29
C ASP A 110 5.55 32.56 2.53
N ARG A 111 6.08 31.45 3.06
CA ARG A 111 5.48 30.73 4.19
C ARG A 111 5.45 31.53 5.49
N ASP A 112 6.33 32.54 5.64
CA ASP A 112 6.36 33.38 6.83
C ASP A 112 5.18 34.37 6.86
N THR A 113 4.49 34.55 5.73
CA THR A 113 3.30 35.40 5.62
C THR A 113 1.98 34.65 5.83
N ILE A 114 2.04 33.32 6.06
CA ILE A 114 0.84 32.52 6.27
C ILE A 114 0.13 32.99 7.54
N THR A 115 -1.11 33.43 7.39
CA THR A 115 -1.92 33.84 8.54
C THR A 115 -2.65 32.64 9.17
N HIS A 116 -2.76 32.66 10.51
CA HIS A 116 -3.52 31.69 11.30
C HIS A 116 -4.89 32.24 11.73
N LYS A 117 -5.54 32.96 10.81
CA LYS A 117 -6.88 33.52 11.00
C LYS A 117 -7.95 32.52 10.58
N ARG A 118 -9.22 32.84 10.83
CA ARG A 118 -10.39 32.07 10.35
C ARG A 118 -10.33 31.84 8.84
N ILE A 119 -10.02 32.89 8.08
CA ILE A 119 -9.72 32.81 6.65
C ILE A 119 -8.20 33.01 6.49
N PRO A 120 -7.42 31.93 6.29
CA PRO A 120 -5.98 32.03 6.13
C PRO A 120 -5.62 32.68 4.79
N THR A 121 -4.53 33.43 4.81
CA THR A 121 -3.97 34.11 3.65
C THR A 121 -2.48 33.82 3.54
N VAL A 122 -1.92 33.94 2.34
CA VAL A 122 -0.49 33.79 2.09
C VAL A 122 -0.07 34.72 0.96
N THR A 123 1.15 35.22 1.02
CA THR A 123 1.76 35.96 -0.09
C THR A 123 2.51 34.98 -0.99
N GLY A 124 2.38 35.14 -2.29
CA GLY A 124 3.14 34.32 -3.24
C GLY A 124 3.37 35.01 -4.57
N VAL A 125 4.23 34.40 -5.38
CA VAL A 125 4.59 34.86 -6.72
C VAL A 125 4.25 33.76 -7.71
N ALA A 126 3.49 34.09 -8.75
CA ALA A 126 3.17 33.15 -9.82
C ALA A 126 4.45 32.73 -10.55
N LEU A 127 4.61 31.43 -10.78
CA LEU A 127 5.72 30.85 -11.49
C LEU A 127 5.36 30.65 -12.98
N PRO A 128 6.35 30.66 -13.89
CA PRO A 128 6.12 30.29 -15.27
C PRO A 128 5.50 28.88 -15.40
N PRO A 129 4.67 28.64 -16.43
CA PRO A 129 4.12 27.32 -16.69
C PRO A 129 5.24 26.31 -16.97
N ARG A 130 4.97 25.05 -16.65
CA ARG A 130 5.83 23.91 -16.97
C ARG A 130 5.12 23.06 -18.02
N ASP A 131 5.75 22.89 -19.17
CA ASP A 131 5.12 22.26 -20.33
C ASP A 131 4.76 20.79 -20.05
N GLU A 132 5.55 20.11 -19.23
CA GLU A 132 5.40 18.68 -18.90
C GLU A 132 4.04 18.37 -18.23
N GLU A 133 3.45 19.33 -17.53
CA GLU A 133 2.14 19.17 -16.89
C GLU A 133 0.98 19.29 -17.87
N LEU A 134 1.22 19.98 -18.99
CA LEU A 134 0.26 20.26 -20.04
C LEU A 134 0.40 19.30 -21.23
N GLU A 135 1.44 18.48 -21.24
CA GLU A 135 1.66 17.47 -22.27
C GLU A 135 0.48 16.49 -22.33
N PRO A 136 0.05 16.11 -23.54
CA PRO A 136 -0.94 15.06 -23.71
C PRO A 136 -0.35 13.70 -23.29
N PRO A 137 -1.18 12.75 -22.82
CA PRO A 137 -0.74 11.40 -22.51
C PRO A 137 -0.28 10.70 -23.79
N THR A 138 0.65 9.76 -23.64
CA THR A 138 1.09 8.92 -24.76
C THR A 138 -0.05 7.98 -25.20
N GLU A 139 -0.04 7.57 -26.47
CA GLU A 139 -1.03 6.60 -26.98
C GLU A 139 -1.00 5.29 -26.19
N ALA A 140 0.18 4.88 -25.67
CA ALA A 140 0.33 3.70 -24.84
C ALA A 140 -0.43 3.81 -23.51
N LEU A 141 -0.35 4.97 -22.83
CA LEU A 141 -1.09 5.22 -21.59
C LEU A 141 -2.60 5.19 -21.82
N VAL A 142 -3.06 5.83 -22.90
CA VAL A 142 -4.49 5.86 -23.25
C VAL A 142 -4.99 4.46 -23.58
N ALA A 143 -4.24 3.68 -24.37
CA ALA A 143 -4.59 2.31 -24.70
C ALA A 143 -4.66 1.41 -23.46
N GLN A 144 -3.75 1.59 -22.50
CA GLN A 144 -3.76 0.83 -21.26
C GLN A 144 -4.95 1.20 -20.36
N LEU A 145 -5.27 2.49 -20.23
CA LEU A 145 -6.45 2.93 -19.50
C LEU A 145 -7.74 2.37 -20.13
N ALA A 146 -7.82 2.37 -21.46
CA ALA A 146 -8.95 1.77 -22.17
C ALA A 146 -9.06 0.24 -21.94
N ALA A 147 -7.93 -0.46 -21.88
CA ALA A 147 -7.91 -1.89 -21.54
C ALA A 147 -8.39 -2.16 -20.11
N LEU A 148 -8.01 -1.30 -19.14
CA LEU A 148 -8.51 -1.38 -17.76
C LEU A 148 -10.02 -1.10 -17.70
N ALA A 149 -10.50 -0.07 -18.41
CA ALA A 149 -11.92 0.27 -18.46
C ALA A 149 -12.78 -0.85 -19.08
N ALA A 150 -12.23 -1.60 -20.03
CA ALA A 150 -12.89 -2.73 -20.68
C ALA A 150 -12.79 -4.05 -19.90
N ALA A 151 -11.98 -4.11 -18.82
CA ALA A 151 -11.86 -5.30 -18.01
C ALA A 151 -13.18 -5.59 -17.27
N ASP A 152 -13.55 -6.87 -17.19
CA ASP A 152 -14.75 -7.32 -16.46
C ASP A 152 -14.52 -7.21 -14.95
N ASN A 153 -14.74 -6.00 -14.42
CA ASN A 153 -14.51 -5.66 -13.03
C ASN A 153 -15.55 -4.64 -12.53
N HIS A 154 -15.87 -4.71 -11.23
CA HIS A 154 -16.76 -3.76 -10.58
C HIS A 154 -15.98 -2.51 -10.16
N TRP A 155 -15.84 -1.58 -11.08
CA TRP A 155 -15.13 -0.33 -10.85
C TRP A 155 -15.95 0.63 -9.97
N PRO A 156 -15.35 1.21 -8.91
CA PRO A 156 -15.96 2.32 -8.18
C PRO A 156 -16.25 3.52 -9.10
N GLN A 157 -17.25 4.35 -8.77
CA GLN A 157 -17.66 5.49 -9.61
C GLN A 157 -16.50 6.43 -9.96
N HIS A 158 -15.60 6.73 -9.03
CA HIS A 158 -14.45 7.61 -9.29
C HIS A 158 -13.48 7.07 -10.35
N TRP A 159 -13.45 5.74 -10.56
CA TRP A 159 -12.70 5.13 -11.67
C TRP A 159 -13.42 5.31 -13.00
N LEU A 160 -14.75 5.14 -13.00
CA LEU A 160 -15.56 5.39 -14.20
C LEU A 160 -15.40 6.84 -14.66
N ASP A 161 -15.47 7.79 -13.73
CA ASP A 161 -15.23 9.20 -14.01
C ASP A 161 -13.81 9.43 -14.58
N ALA A 162 -12.80 8.73 -14.03
CA ALA A 162 -11.43 8.81 -14.52
C ALA A 162 -11.27 8.22 -15.93
N PHE A 163 -11.94 7.10 -16.24
CA PHE A 163 -11.91 6.49 -17.57
C PHE A 163 -12.51 7.39 -18.64
N GLU A 164 -13.53 8.17 -18.30
CA GLU A 164 -14.13 9.15 -19.20
C GLU A 164 -13.25 10.40 -19.38
N LEU A 165 -12.70 10.92 -18.28
CA LEU A 165 -11.99 12.20 -18.28
C LEU A 165 -10.56 12.10 -18.83
N LEU A 166 -9.79 11.09 -18.40
CA LEU A 166 -8.35 11.06 -18.58
C LEU A 166 -7.84 10.89 -20.02
N PRO A 167 -8.48 10.11 -20.92
CA PRO A 167 -7.94 9.86 -22.26
C PRO A 167 -7.55 11.11 -23.07
N ASN A 168 -8.25 12.23 -22.84
CA ASN A 168 -8.03 13.49 -23.54
C ASN A 168 -7.46 14.59 -22.63
N ALA A 169 -7.17 14.29 -21.37
CA ALA A 169 -6.70 15.26 -20.40
C ALA A 169 -5.17 15.28 -20.33
N PRO A 170 -4.55 16.43 -20.02
CA PRO A 170 -3.10 16.55 -19.93
C PRO A 170 -2.53 15.75 -18.75
N LEU A 171 -1.24 15.40 -18.78
CA LEU A 171 -0.58 14.59 -17.76
C LEU A 171 -0.76 15.14 -16.32
N GLY A 172 -0.85 16.46 -16.13
CA GLY A 172 -1.20 17.05 -14.84
C GLY A 172 -2.55 16.58 -14.30
N GLN A 173 -3.57 16.41 -15.16
CA GLN A 173 -4.86 15.83 -14.77
C GLN A 173 -4.71 14.35 -14.37
N TRP A 174 -3.87 13.58 -15.07
CA TRP A 174 -3.61 12.19 -14.70
C TRP A 174 -2.95 12.10 -13.32
N ALA A 175 -1.95 12.93 -13.04
CA ALA A 175 -1.30 13.00 -11.74
C ALA A 175 -2.28 13.39 -10.62
N THR A 176 -3.14 14.40 -10.86
CA THR A 176 -4.18 14.81 -9.91
C THR A 176 -5.22 13.71 -9.68
N SER A 177 -5.77 13.11 -10.74
CA SER A 177 -6.84 12.10 -10.63
C SER A 177 -6.37 10.77 -10.06
N LEU A 178 -5.15 10.33 -10.37
CA LEU A 178 -4.60 9.05 -9.88
C LEU A 178 -3.79 9.22 -8.58
N GLY A 179 -3.59 10.46 -8.13
CA GLY A 179 -2.77 10.77 -6.96
C GLY A 179 -3.22 10.12 -5.66
N TRP A 180 -4.49 9.72 -5.53
CA TRP A 180 -4.99 8.99 -4.35
C TRP A 180 -4.39 7.59 -4.19
N ARG A 181 -3.85 7.00 -5.26
CA ARG A 181 -3.12 5.73 -5.19
C ARG A 181 -1.69 5.87 -4.69
N LEU A 182 -1.15 7.07 -4.78
CA LEU A 182 0.22 7.36 -4.39
C LEU A 182 0.31 7.59 -2.88
N SER A 183 1.47 7.34 -2.31
CA SER A 183 1.79 7.85 -0.97
C SER A 183 1.80 9.39 -0.96
N ALA A 184 1.77 9.99 0.22
CA ALA A 184 1.84 11.45 0.32
C ALA A 184 3.16 12.00 -0.22
N ASP A 185 4.27 11.29 0.01
CA ASP A 185 5.60 11.70 -0.46
C ASP A 185 5.72 11.58 -1.98
N GLU A 186 5.17 10.53 -2.57
CA GLU A 186 5.15 10.36 -4.04
C GLU A 186 4.33 11.45 -4.74
N ARG A 187 3.18 11.85 -4.18
CA ARG A 187 2.40 12.97 -4.72
C ARG A 187 3.19 14.27 -4.74
N ILE A 188 3.85 14.60 -3.63
CA ILE A 188 4.67 15.81 -3.54
C ILE A 188 5.88 15.71 -4.48
N ALA A 189 6.52 14.55 -4.56
CA ALA A 189 7.63 14.34 -5.48
C ALA A 189 7.21 14.51 -6.95
N LEU A 190 6.03 14.04 -7.35
CA LEU A 190 5.49 14.29 -8.70
C LEU A 190 5.12 15.75 -8.93
N PHE A 191 4.65 16.44 -7.89
CA PHE A 191 4.44 17.88 -7.97
C PHE A 191 5.75 18.64 -8.14
N ASP A 192 6.84 18.24 -7.48
CA ASP A 192 8.13 18.92 -7.64
C ASP A 192 8.81 18.60 -8.98
N HIS A 193 8.62 17.38 -9.47
CA HIS A 193 9.26 16.78 -10.64
C HIS A 193 8.22 16.34 -11.69
N PRO A 194 7.57 17.29 -12.41
CA PRO A 194 6.52 16.96 -13.37
C PRO A 194 7.02 16.09 -14.54
N GLU A 195 8.32 16.11 -14.84
CA GLU A 195 8.95 15.22 -15.83
C GLU A 195 8.81 13.73 -15.47
N ARG A 196 8.48 13.41 -14.22
CA ARG A 196 8.26 12.05 -13.73
C ARG A 196 6.80 11.60 -13.79
N ILE A 197 5.87 12.49 -14.14
CA ILE A 197 4.43 12.17 -14.16
C ILE A 197 4.15 11.01 -15.11
N GLY A 198 4.63 11.07 -16.36
CA GLY A 198 4.41 10.01 -17.34
C GLY A 198 4.86 8.63 -16.84
N PRO A 199 6.14 8.44 -16.44
CA PRO A 199 6.63 7.18 -15.89
C PRO A 199 5.87 6.70 -14.64
N ALA A 200 5.48 7.60 -13.74
CA ALA A 200 4.76 7.23 -12.53
C ALA A 200 3.30 6.81 -12.81
N VAL A 201 2.63 7.48 -13.73
CA VAL A 201 1.29 7.10 -14.20
C VAL A 201 1.35 5.73 -14.86
N GLN A 202 2.32 5.49 -15.76
CA GLN A 202 2.56 4.20 -16.39
C GLN A 202 2.72 3.09 -15.33
N SER A 203 3.62 3.28 -14.37
CA SER A 203 3.85 2.31 -13.29
C SER A 203 2.60 2.01 -12.44
N ASN A 204 1.72 2.99 -12.26
CA ASN A 204 0.45 2.79 -11.54
C ASN A 204 -0.57 1.99 -12.34
N LEU A 205 -0.70 2.27 -13.64
CA LEU A 205 -1.57 1.50 -14.53
C LEU A 205 -1.06 0.06 -14.70
N ASP A 206 0.26 -0.13 -14.78
CA ASP A 206 0.86 -1.46 -14.81
C ASP A 206 0.53 -2.26 -13.55
N SER A 207 0.68 -1.63 -12.38
CA SER A 207 0.36 -2.25 -11.08
C SER A 207 -1.13 -2.62 -10.99
N LEU A 208 -2.01 -1.76 -11.51
CA LEU A 208 -3.45 -2.04 -11.62
C LEU A 208 -3.73 -3.23 -12.53
N GLN A 209 -3.12 -3.27 -13.71
CA GLN A 209 -3.32 -4.32 -14.67
C GLN A 209 -2.82 -5.67 -14.14
N VAL A 210 -1.69 -5.69 -13.43
CA VAL A 210 -1.21 -6.87 -12.70
C VAL A 210 -2.22 -7.29 -11.63
N GLY A 211 -2.82 -6.32 -10.92
CA GLY A 211 -3.88 -6.59 -9.96
C GLY A 211 -5.13 -7.21 -10.57
N LEU A 212 -5.47 -6.91 -11.83
CA LEU A 212 -6.74 -7.35 -12.44
C LEU A 212 -6.63 -8.59 -13.32
N ASP A 213 -5.43 -8.95 -13.75
CA ASP A 213 -5.17 -10.16 -14.51
C ASP A 213 -4.62 -11.24 -13.55
N PRO A 214 -5.42 -12.26 -13.18
CA PRO A 214 -4.99 -13.35 -12.30
C PRO A 214 -3.68 -13.99 -12.75
N THR A 215 -3.45 -14.12 -14.07
CA THR A 215 -2.25 -14.73 -14.64
C THR A 215 -1.03 -13.84 -14.39
N ARG A 216 -1.15 -12.52 -14.56
CA ARG A 216 -0.06 -11.57 -14.27
C ARG A 216 0.16 -11.38 -12.77
N ARG A 217 -0.89 -11.43 -11.95
CA ARG A 217 -0.76 -11.43 -10.49
C ARG A 217 0.06 -12.63 -10.02
N ARG A 218 -0.23 -13.82 -10.55
CA ARG A 218 0.53 -15.06 -10.28
C ARG A 218 2.00 -14.90 -10.65
N GLU A 219 2.30 -14.39 -11.84
CA GLU A 219 3.68 -14.17 -12.27
C GLU A 219 4.40 -13.12 -11.43
N ALA A 220 3.74 -12.01 -11.07
CA ALA A 220 4.35 -10.97 -10.23
C ALA A 220 4.66 -11.48 -8.81
N VAL A 221 3.74 -12.23 -8.19
CA VAL A 221 3.99 -12.85 -6.88
C VAL A 221 5.09 -13.91 -6.99
N ARG A 222 5.11 -14.70 -8.06
CA ARG A 222 6.17 -15.68 -8.35
C ARG A 222 7.53 -15.00 -8.50
N VAL A 223 7.64 -13.93 -9.30
CA VAL A 223 8.88 -13.17 -9.49
C VAL A 223 9.33 -12.52 -8.19
N GLN A 224 8.41 -11.90 -7.43
CA GLN A 224 8.74 -11.29 -6.14
C GLN A 224 9.21 -12.34 -5.12
N ALA A 225 8.60 -13.53 -5.11
CA ALA A 225 9.03 -14.65 -4.30
C ALA A 225 10.41 -15.19 -4.72
N LEU A 226 10.70 -15.24 -6.01
CA LEU A 226 11.98 -15.74 -6.52
C LEU A 226 13.16 -14.76 -6.36
N THR A 227 12.89 -13.45 -6.25
CA THR A 227 13.92 -12.40 -6.36
C THR A 227 14.27 -11.69 -5.04
N ARG A 228 13.43 -11.81 -4.00
CA ARG A 228 13.76 -11.22 -2.70
C ARG A 228 14.76 -12.09 -1.93
N ARG A 229 15.96 -11.54 -1.73
CA ARG A 229 16.95 -12.09 -0.80
C ARG A 229 16.98 -11.22 0.44
N THR A 230 16.45 -11.71 1.55
CA THR A 230 16.77 -11.17 2.87
C THR A 230 17.99 -11.91 3.43
N THR A 231 18.85 -11.19 4.16
CA THR A 231 19.99 -11.77 4.89
C THR A 231 19.77 -11.77 6.40
N VAL A 232 18.63 -11.26 6.87
CA VAL A 232 18.32 -11.09 8.29
C VAL A 232 17.13 -11.95 8.66
N MET A 233 17.25 -12.71 9.75
CA MET A 233 16.12 -13.46 10.30
C MET A 233 15.01 -12.50 10.77
N PRO A 234 13.75 -12.78 10.45
CA PRO A 234 12.65 -11.96 10.93
C PRO A 234 12.47 -12.13 12.43
N ASP A 235 11.86 -11.14 13.07
CA ASP A 235 11.13 -11.31 14.33
C ASP A 235 9.74 -10.72 14.11
N ARG A 236 8.79 -11.59 13.76
CA ARG A 236 7.46 -11.18 13.28
C ARG A 236 6.36 -12.03 13.85
N THR A 237 5.35 -11.36 14.37
CA THR A 237 4.11 -11.98 14.84
C THR A 237 3.02 -11.84 13.78
N MET A 238 2.39 -12.96 13.46
CA MET A 238 1.32 -13.08 12.46
C MET A 238 0.11 -13.79 13.09
N ARG A 239 -1.05 -13.68 12.43
CA ARG A 239 -2.27 -14.36 12.82
C ARG A 239 -2.75 -15.27 11.69
N VAL A 240 -3.29 -16.42 12.07
CA VAL A 240 -3.88 -17.39 11.14
C VAL A 240 -5.05 -18.09 11.83
N THR A 241 -6.07 -18.44 11.08
CA THR A 241 -7.16 -19.29 11.56
C THR A 241 -6.88 -20.72 11.10
N ALA A 242 -6.80 -21.65 12.05
CA ALA A 242 -6.59 -23.06 11.76
C ALA A 242 -7.82 -23.68 11.07
N ASP A 243 -7.60 -24.64 10.18
CA ASP A 243 -8.64 -25.47 9.58
C ASP A 243 -8.58 -26.92 10.09
N ALA A 244 -9.22 -27.86 9.38
CA ALA A 244 -9.23 -29.28 9.74
C ALA A 244 -7.83 -29.91 9.83
N GLU A 245 -6.85 -29.36 9.11
CA GLU A 245 -5.46 -29.82 9.09
C GLU A 245 -4.56 -28.91 9.97
N GLY A 246 -5.14 -27.96 10.69
CA GLY A 246 -4.43 -27.03 11.56
C GLY A 246 -3.93 -25.77 10.84
N TRP A 247 -2.68 -25.38 11.09
CA TRP A 247 -2.02 -24.27 10.41
C TRP A 247 -0.63 -24.70 9.92
N ALA A 248 -0.16 -24.08 8.84
CA ALA A 248 1.11 -24.41 8.21
C ALA A 248 1.93 -23.16 7.84
N LEU A 249 3.25 -23.33 7.87
CA LEU A 249 4.25 -22.39 7.41
C LEU A 249 5.12 -23.07 6.34
N PHE A 250 5.08 -22.56 5.12
CA PHE A 250 5.76 -23.18 3.97
C PHE A 250 6.02 -22.15 2.88
N HIS A 251 6.95 -22.43 1.96
CA HIS A 251 6.92 -21.70 0.70
C HIS A 251 6.03 -22.44 -0.29
N PRO A 252 5.06 -21.76 -0.90
CA PRO A 252 4.14 -22.40 -1.80
C PRO A 252 4.86 -23.19 -2.95
N ALA A 253 5.90 -22.63 -3.57
CA ALA A 253 6.60 -23.30 -4.68
C ALA A 253 7.34 -24.60 -4.27
N ASP A 254 7.59 -24.82 -2.98
CA ASP A 254 8.18 -26.08 -2.49
C ASP A 254 7.16 -27.21 -2.41
N LEU A 255 5.85 -26.91 -2.48
CA LEU A 255 4.75 -27.88 -2.46
C LEU A 255 4.12 -28.11 -3.83
N SER A 256 4.52 -27.35 -4.86
CA SER A 256 3.95 -27.46 -6.20
C SER A 256 4.75 -28.43 -7.06
N PRO A 257 4.11 -29.25 -7.92
CA PRO A 257 4.81 -30.07 -8.89
C PRO A 257 5.59 -29.19 -9.86
N ASP A 258 6.91 -29.11 -9.67
CA ASP A 258 7.82 -28.69 -10.72
C ASP A 258 7.61 -29.68 -11.90
N PRO A 259 7.30 -29.20 -13.12
CA PRO A 259 7.15 -30.07 -14.28
C PRO A 259 8.38 -30.94 -14.57
N ASP A 260 9.55 -30.58 -14.04
CA ASP A 260 10.79 -31.34 -14.17
C ASP A 260 11.14 -32.21 -12.94
N LEU A 261 10.42 -32.08 -11.80
CA LEU A 261 10.58 -32.95 -10.63
C LEU A 261 9.47 -34.02 -10.59
N ALA A 262 9.90 -35.28 -10.60
CA ALA A 262 9.00 -36.42 -10.52
C ALA A 262 8.17 -36.41 -9.23
N VAL A 263 6.84 -36.43 -9.37
CA VAL A 263 5.83 -36.77 -8.36
C VAL A 263 6.05 -36.07 -7.01
N VAL A 264 5.46 -34.88 -6.86
CA VAL A 264 5.37 -34.23 -5.54
C VAL A 264 4.42 -35.03 -4.65
N PRO A 265 4.79 -35.30 -3.38
CA PRO A 265 3.92 -36.03 -2.47
C PRO A 265 2.60 -35.28 -2.24
N THR A 266 1.47 -35.96 -2.36
CA THR A 266 0.17 -35.40 -1.95
C THR A 266 -0.08 -35.54 -0.44
N ASP A 267 0.89 -36.09 0.29
CA ASP A 267 0.81 -36.41 1.72
C ASP A 267 1.68 -35.42 2.51
N ILE A 268 1.05 -34.71 3.46
CA ILE A 268 1.72 -33.74 4.34
C ILE A 268 2.89 -34.37 5.09
N THR A 269 2.81 -35.66 5.43
CA THR A 269 3.86 -36.40 6.14
C THR A 269 5.14 -36.50 5.31
N ALA A 270 5.00 -36.65 4.00
CA ALA A 270 6.15 -36.70 3.10
C ALA A 270 6.81 -35.32 2.97
N HIS A 271 6.03 -34.24 2.92
CA HIS A 271 6.58 -32.88 2.95
C HIS A 271 7.26 -32.53 4.27
N LEU A 272 6.72 -32.99 5.41
CA LEU A 272 7.39 -32.89 6.71
C LEU A 272 8.74 -33.63 6.71
N ALA A 273 8.82 -34.79 6.06
CA ALA A 273 10.05 -35.56 5.94
C ALA A 273 11.09 -34.94 5.00
N LEU A 274 10.65 -34.25 3.95
CA LEU A 274 11.50 -33.50 3.01
C LEU A 274 11.93 -32.15 3.59
N GLY A 275 11.19 -31.61 4.56
CA GLY A 275 11.42 -30.30 5.14
C GLY A 275 10.84 -29.15 4.31
N ASP A 276 9.81 -29.41 3.51
CA ASP A 276 9.18 -28.37 2.68
C ASP A 276 8.21 -27.49 3.49
N LEU A 277 7.81 -27.92 4.71
CA LEU A 277 6.86 -27.20 5.55
C LEU A 277 6.98 -27.50 7.04
N VAL A 278 6.42 -26.58 7.82
CA VAL A 278 6.03 -26.75 9.23
C VAL A 278 4.51 -26.80 9.29
N CYS A 279 3.93 -27.76 10.00
CA CYS A 279 2.49 -27.83 10.22
C CYS A 279 2.19 -28.29 11.63
N VAL A 280 1.20 -27.66 12.28
CA VAL A 280 0.74 -28.02 13.62
C VAL A 280 -0.76 -28.17 13.59
N GLN A 281 -1.24 -29.29 14.15
CA GLN A 281 -2.67 -29.58 14.27
C GLN A 281 -3.24 -28.76 15.42
N GLU A 282 -4.39 -28.14 15.17
CA GLU A 282 -5.08 -27.24 16.10
C GLU A 282 -6.59 -27.38 15.92
N GLU A 283 -7.38 -26.90 16.87
CA GLU A 283 -8.83 -26.89 16.74
C GLU A 283 -9.29 -26.05 15.53
N VAL A 284 -10.23 -26.60 14.76
CA VAL A 284 -10.80 -25.97 13.57
C VAL A 284 -11.42 -24.61 13.91
N GLU A 285 -11.26 -23.63 13.02
CA GLU A 285 -11.73 -22.23 13.17
C GLU A 285 -11.09 -21.45 14.32
N ARG A 286 -10.09 -22.02 15.01
CA ARG A 286 -9.36 -21.32 16.06
C ARG A 286 -8.37 -20.32 15.47
N ALA A 287 -8.52 -19.06 15.82
CA ALA A 287 -7.51 -18.04 15.56
C ALA A 287 -6.28 -18.27 16.47
N VAL A 288 -5.11 -18.35 15.85
CA VAL A 288 -3.83 -18.50 16.54
C VAL A 288 -2.85 -17.41 16.16
N ARG A 289 -1.98 -17.09 17.11
CA ARG A 289 -0.90 -16.13 16.94
C ARG A 289 0.42 -16.87 16.77
N VAL A 290 1.17 -16.58 15.72
CA VAL A 290 2.45 -17.25 15.44
C VAL A 290 3.56 -16.20 15.34
N ARG A 291 4.57 -16.29 16.22
CA ARG A 291 5.79 -15.47 16.14
C ARG A 291 6.89 -16.29 15.46
N LEU A 292 7.38 -15.82 14.32
CA LEU A 292 8.56 -16.39 13.66
C LEU A 292 9.79 -15.58 14.04
N THR A 293 10.84 -16.25 14.53
CA THR A 293 12.05 -15.59 15.02
C THR A 293 13.32 -16.40 14.73
N GLY A 294 14.46 -15.72 14.60
CA GLY A 294 15.79 -16.33 14.69
C GLY A 294 16.40 -16.33 16.09
N GLY A 295 15.69 -15.78 17.09
CA GLY A 295 16.14 -15.64 18.47
C GLY A 295 15.50 -16.62 19.45
N ASP A 296 15.84 -16.44 20.72
CA ASP A 296 15.26 -17.20 21.83
C ASP A 296 13.79 -16.80 22.11
N LEU A 297 13.13 -17.56 23.00
CA LEU A 297 11.88 -17.10 23.63
C LEU A 297 12.18 -15.82 24.42
N THR A 298 11.23 -14.90 24.47
CA THR A 298 11.39 -13.68 25.27
C THR A 298 11.26 -13.98 26.77
N GLU A 299 11.69 -13.05 27.62
CA GLU A 299 11.53 -13.17 29.08
C GLU A 299 10.07 -13.35 29.51
N ASP A 300 9.12 -12.83 28.73
CA ASP A 300 7.68 -12.96 28.96
C ASP A 300 7.11 -14.30 28.46
N GLU A 301 7.74 -14.90 27.44
CA GLU A 301 7.31 -16.16 26.83
C GLU A 301 7.85 -17.39 27.55
N GLU A 302 9.08 -17.33 28.08
CA GLU A 302 9.72 -18.47 28.75
C GLU A 302 8.89 -19.05 29.90
N PRO A 303 8.25 -18.25 30.79
CA PRO A 303 7.38 -18.77 31.84
C PRO A 303 6.10 -19.44 31.32
N LEU A 304 5.70 -19.11 30.08
CA LEU A 304 4.49 -19.62 29.43
C LEU A 304 4.77 -20.81 28.49
N ARG A 305 6.02 -21.26 28.43
CA ARG A 305 6.48 -22.34 27.57
C ARG A 305 5.71 -23.63 27.83
N GLY A 306 5.06 -24.12 26.77
CA GLY A 306 4.33 -25.38 26.73
C GLY A 306 5.08 -26.46 25.94
N GLN A 307 4.31 -27.31 25.25
CA GLN A 307 4.87 -28.37 24.42
C GLN A 307 5.65 -27.78 23.24
N SER A 308 6.72 -28.46 22.84
CA SER A 308 7.53 -28.07 21.69
C SER A 308 7.86 -29.26 20.80
N VAL A 309 7.94 -29.00 19.50
CA VAL A 309 8.31 -29.97 18.48
C VAL A 309 9.31 -29.33 17.52
N THR A 310 10.22 -30.14 16.98
CA THR A 310 11.21 -29.69 16.01
C THR A 310 10.87 -30.23 14.63
N PHE A 311 10.93 -29.34 13.65
CA PHE A 311 10.83 -29.64 12.24
C PHE A 311 12.17 -29.37 11.58
N ARG A 312 12.48 -30.14 10.56
CA ARG A 312 13.46 -29.74 9.55
C ARG A 312 12.76 -28.84 8.54
N LEU A 313 13.42 -27.78 8.08
CA LEU A 313 12.86 -26.84 7.12
C LEU A 313 13.93 -26.38 6.13
N ASP A 314 13.67 -26.52 4.84
CA ASP A 314 14.50 -26.03 3.74
C ASP A 314 13.83 -24.81 3.10
N VAL A 315 14.45 -23.63 3.22
CA VAL A 315 13.93 -22.38 2.65
C VAL A 315 14.69 -22.06 1.36
N ARG A 316 14.02 -22.25 0.22
CA ARG A 316 14.63 -22.04 -1.12
C ARG A 316 14.33 -20.68 -1.74
N HIS A 317 13.26 -20.03 -1.28
CA HIS A 317 12.64 -18.88 -1.95
C HIS A 317 12.60 -17.59 -1.11
N GLY A 318 13.43 -17.49 -0.07
CA GLY A 318 13.66 -16.21 0.62
C GLY A 318 12.48 -15.73 1.47
N ARG A 319 11.44 -16.53 1.61
CA ARG A 319 10.23 -16.22 2.36
C ARG A 319 9.39 -17.46 2.62
N LEU A 320 8.48 -17.34 3.60
CA LEU A 320 7.49 -18.35 3.95
C LEU A 320 6.11 -17.69 4.02
N PHE A 321 5.08 -18.49 3.77
CA PHE A 321 3.68 -18.13 3.89
C PHE A 321 3.08 -18.83 5.12
N LEU A 322 2.37 -18.09 5.97
CA LEU A 322 1.59 -18.62 7.07
C LEU A 322 0.10 -18.70 6.70
N GLY A 323 -0.47 -19.89 6.71
CA GLY A 323 -1.89 -20.10 6.40
C GLY A 323 -2.50 -21.36 7.03
N PRO A 324 -3.79 -21.61 6.78
CA PRO A 324 -4.46 -22.84 7.17
C PRO A 324 -3.74 -24.10 6.64
N GLY A 325 -3.77 -25.20 7.41
CA GLY A 325 -3.04 -26.43 7.12
C GLY A 325 -3.50 -27.10 5.82
N GLY A 326 -4.79 -27.03 5.50
CA GLY A 326 -5.37 -27.58 4.27
C GLY A 326 -4.89 -26.89 3.00
N LEU A 327 -4.15 -25.78 3.12
CA LEU A 327 -3.44 -25.18 1.98
C LEU A 327 -2.20 -25.98 1.56
N ALA A 328 -1.60 -26.75 2.48
CA ALA A 328 -0.42 -27.56 2.20
C ALA A 328 -0.73 -28.87 1.46
N THR A 329 -2.00 -29.29 1.40
CA THR A 329 -2.41 -30.61 0.85
C THR A 329 -3.26 -30.52 -0.42
N GLY A 330 -3.56 -29.31 -0.92
CA GLY A 330 -4.50 -29.11 -2.02
C GLY A 330 -3.86 -28.92 -3.40
N ASN A 331 -4.36 -29.61 -4.43
CA ASN A 331 -3.99 -29.45 -5.85
C ASN A 331 -4.45 -28.13 -6.52
N GLN A 332 -4.90 -27.14 -5.75
CA GLN A 332 -5.43 -25.86 -6.26
C GLN A 332 -4.58 -24.71 -5.72
N PHE A 333 -3.31 -24.78 -6.05
CA PHE A 333 -2.28 -23.93 -5.50
C PHE A 333 -2.30 -22.51 -6.07
N ASP A 334 -2.42 -22.40 -7.40
CA ASP A 334 -2.42 -21.15 -8.13
C ASP A 334 -3.60 -20.23 -7.76
N ASP A 335 -4.73 -20.83 -7.39
CA ASP A 335 -5.93 -20.10 -6.99
C ASP A 335 -5.82 -19.53 -5.56
N LYS A 336 -4.86 -20.00 -4.74
CA LYS A 336 -4.81 -19.67 -3.30
C LYS A 336 -3.71 -18.67 -2.93
N VAL A 337 -2.61 -18.62 -3.69
CA VAL A 337 -1.64 -17.50 -3.65
C VAL A 337 -2.31 -16.18 -4.09
N GLU A 338 -3.32 -16.28 -4.97
CA GLU A 338 -4.10 -15.16 -5.50
C GLU A 338 -4.88 -14.35 -4.43
N TYR A 339 -5.20 -14.98 -3.28
CA TYR A 339 -5.95 -14.38 -2.15
C TYR A 339 -5.12 -14.23 -0.87
N ALA A 340 -3.83 -14.57 -0.90
CA ALA A 340 -2.97 -14.44 0.27
C ALA A 340 -2.75 -12.95 0.63
N ASP A 341 -3.11 -12.56 1.85
CA ASP A 341 -2.85 -11.22 2.37
C ASP A 341 -1.33 -11.00 2.47
N PRO A 342 -0.76 -9.86 2.00
CA PRO A 342 0.64 -9.51 2.24
C PRO A 342 1.10 -9.68 3.70
N ALA A 343 0.19 -9.55 4.67
CA ALA A 343 0.45 -9.76 6.09
C ALA A 343 0.78 -11.22 6.46
N GLN A 344 0.47 -12.20 5.60
CA GLN A 344 0.73 -13.63 5.82
C GLN A 344 2.11 -14.09 5.32
N TRP A 345 2.81 -13.25 4.57
CA TRP A 345 4.14 -13.55 4.05
C TRP A 345 5.23 -12.99 4.95
N VAL A 346 6.23 -13.80 5.26
CA VAL A 346 7.40 -13.40 6.04
C VAL A 346 8.68 -13.69 5.26
N ASP A 347 9.51 -12.66 5.07
CA ASP A 347 10.81 -12.79 4.41
C ASP A 347 11.78 -13.53 5.37
N VAL A 348 12.42 -14.61 4.88
CA VAL A 348 13.33 -15.48 5.64
C VAL A 348 14.53 -15.82 4.75
N PRO A 349 15.78 -15.69 5.20
CA PRO A 349 16.95 -16.06 4.39
C PRO A 349 16.88 -17.50 3.88
N ASN A 350 17.43 -17.72 2.68
CA ASN A 350 17.58 -19.06 2.15
C ASN A 350 18.53 -19.87 3.03
N GLY A 351 18.21 -21.14 3.26
CA GLY A 351 19.05 -22.02 4.06
C GLY A 351 18.30 -23.24 4.58
N LEU A 352 19.04 -24.09 5.28
CA LEU A 352 18.50 -25.25 5.97
C LEU A 352 18.34 -24.88 7.45
N PHE A 353 17.19 -25.19 8.02
CA PHE A 353 16.84 -24.79 9.38
C PHE A 353 16.32 -25.96 10.20
N ALA A 354 16.68 -25.95 11.49
CA ALA A 354 15.88 -26.57 12.53
C ALA A 354 14.83 -25.55 12.99
N ALA A 355 13.56 -25.82 12.70
CA ALA A 355 12.44 -25.01 13.11
C ALA A 355 11.80 -25.60 14.38
N VAL A 356 12.02 -24.97 15.52
CA VAL A 356 11.41 -25.38 16.80
C VAL A 356 10.11 -24.62 16.99
N VAL A 357 9.00 -25.33 17.00
CA VAL A 357 7.68 -24.76 17.30
C VAL A 357 7.35 -25.04 18.76
N THR A 358 7.14 -23.98 19.53
CA THR A 358 6.79 -24.05 20.95
C THR A 358 5.43 -23.41 21.15
N ALA A 359 4.48 -24.16 21.72
CA ALA A 359 3.24 -23.58 22.21
C ALA A 359 3.56 -22.68 23.41
N VAL A 360 3.10 -21.44 23.40
CA VAL A 360 3.21 -20.52 24.54
C VAL A 360 1.80 -20.21 25.02
N GLY A 361 1.56 -20.41 26.33
CA GLY A 361 0.27 -20.22 26.96
C GLY A 361 -0.35 -18.86 26.61
N GLY A 362 -1.66 -18.85 26.32
CA GLY A 362 -2.34 -17.68 25.78
C GLY A 362 -2.24 -16.45 26.70
N GLY A 363 -1.81 -15.32 26.14
CA GLY A 363 -1.89 -14.03 26.81
C GLY A 363 -3.33 -13.64 27.16
N GLU A 364 -3.52 -12.47 27.78
CA GLU A 364 -4.85 -11.94 28.12
C GLU A 364 -5.83 -12.09 26.94
N GLY A 365 -6.84 -12.96 27.09
CA GLY A 365 -7.85 -13.23 26.06
C GLY A 365 -7.99 -14.70 25.62
N GLY A 366 -7.09 -15.61 26.02
CA GLY A 366 -7.25 -17.05 25.72
C GLY A 366 -6.93 -17.47 24.27
N GLU A 367 -6.38 -16.55 23.47
CA GLU A 367 -5.84 -16.81 22.13
C GLU A 367 -4.61 -17.73 22.26
N ARG A 368 -4.58 -18.88 21.57
CA ARG A 368 -3.40 -19.75 21.55
C ARG A 368 -2.27 -19.08 20.76
N ALA A 369 -1.06 -19.21 21.26
CA ALA A 369 0.12 -18.62 20.66
C ALA A 369 1.24 -19.65 20.48
N TYR A 370 2.00 -19.47 19.41
CA TYR A 370 3.13 -20.30 19.03
C TYR A 370 4.34 -19.43 18.74
N VAL A 371 5.51 -19.89 19.13
CA VAL A 371 6.78 -19.34 18.69
C VAL A 371 7.48 -20.37 17.81
N VAL A 372 7.85 -19.96 16.60
CA VAL A 372 8.64 -20.72 15.64
C VAL A 372 10.05 -20.13 15.63
N GLN A 373 11.00 -20.85 16.19
CA GLN A 373 12.40 -20.46 16.26
C GLN A 373 13.18 -21.15 15.15
N LEU A 374 13.83 -20.39 14.27
CA LEU A 374 14.63 -20.90 13.17
C LEU A 374 16.12 -20.84 13.56
N SER A 375 16.77 -22.01 13.60
CA SER A 375 18.22 -22.14 13.76
C SER A 375 18.82 -22.75 12.52
N GLU A 376 19.79 -22.08 11.90
CA GLU A 376 20.47 -22.59 10.70
C GLU A 376 21.25 -23.88 11.02
N VAL A 377 21.25 -24.83 10.08
CA VAL A 377 21.98 -26.10 10.17
C VAL A 377 22.72 -26.38 8.87
N ASP A 378 23.84 -27.10 8.95
CA ASP A 378 24.62 -27.45 7.75
C ASP A 378 23.97 -28.58 6.95
N GLU A 379 23.26 -29.51 7.62
CA GLU A 379 22.69 -30.70 7.01
C GLU A 379 21.28 -30.98 7.54
N LEU A 380 20.28 -30.99 6.66
CA LEU A 380 18.87 -31.19 7.05
C LEU A 380 18.62 -32.57 7.69
N ALA A 381 19.42 -33.58 7.32
CA ALA A 381 19.31 -34.94 7.82
C ALA A 381 19.61 -35.06 9.34
N THR A 382 20.31 -34.09 9.93
CA THR A 382 20.59 -34.08 11.37
C THR A 382 19.40 -33.62 12.21
N VAL A 383 18.39 -33.02 11.58
CA VAL A 383 17.18 -32.54 12.24
C VAL A 383 16.08 -33.59 12.12
N PRO A 384 15.46 -34.04 13.22
CA PRO A 384 14.38 -35.02 13.15
C PRO A 384 13.17 -34.43 12.39
N ALA A 385 12.52 -35.26 11.57
CA ALA A 385 11.22 -34.94 11.00
C ALA A 385 10.12 -35.58 11.87
N PRO A 386 9.03 -34.86 12.18
CA PRO A 386 7.85 -35.47 12.78
C PRO A 386 7.29 -36.59 11.90
N ALA A 387 6.86 -37.69 12.52
CA ALA A 387 6.28 -38.84 11.82
C ALA A 387 4.82 -38.61 11.36
N ALA A 388 4.19 -37.55 11.86
CA ALA A 388 2.84 -37.07 11.54
C ALA A 388 2.75 -35.59 11.92
N VAL A 389 1.66 -34.92 11.56
CA VAL A 389 1.38 -33.55 12.02
C VAL A 389 1.20 -33.58 13.55
N PRO A 390 2.01 -32.84 14.33
CA PRO A 390 1.92 -32.84 15.78
C PRO A 390 0.73 -32.01 16.28
N GLU A 391 0.04 -32.50 17.30
CA GLU A 391 -0.88 -31.74 18.16
C GLU A 391 -0.08 -31.17 19.35
N LEU A 392 -0.22 -29.87 19.65
CA LEU A 392 0.54 -29.18 20.70
C LEU A 392 -0.33 -28.61 21.84
#